data_AF-A0A357CUU1-F1
#
_entry.id   AF-A0A357CUU1-F1
#
_cell.length_a   1.000
_cell.length_b   1.000
_cell.length_c   1.000
_cell.angle_alpha   90.00
_cell.angle_beta   90.00
_cell.angle_gamma   90.00
#
_symmetry.space_group_name_H-M   'P 1'
#
loop_
_entity.id
_entity.type
_entity.pdbx_description
1 polymer ?
#
loop_
_entity_poly.entity_id
_entity_poly.type
_entity_poly.pdbx_seq_one_letter_code
_entity_poly.pdbx_strand_id
1 'polypeptide(L)'
;MIELLGNERRTHYCGEIKENEIGKRACVMGWVQKQRNLGSLIFVDLRDRTGIIQLAFDEWSDRSVFEKAFFVRSEYVLAAEGIIRERSSKNPNIPTGNIEIFVESLKVLATAETPPFDIVENSKANEELRLKYRYLDLRRADLQKNLLFRHKAAKATRDYFNENGFIEIETPILIKSTPEGARDYLVPSRIHKG
;
A
#
# COMPACT_ATOMS: atom_id res chain seq x y z
N MET A 1 -2.87 -8.97 -20.35
CA MET A 1 -3.32 -9.86 -19.27
C MET A 1 -3.81 -9.00 -18.10
N ILE A 2 -4.75 -8.08 -18.35
CA ILE A 2 -5.39 -7.25 -17.31
C ILE A 2 -6.79 -7.81 -17.15
N GLU A 3 -7.21 -8.03 -15.92
CA GLU A 3 -8.47 -8.66 -15.59
C GLU A 3 -9.33 -7.74 -14.72
N LEU A 4 -10.63 -7.72 -14.97
CA LEU A 4 -11.58 -7.03 -14.12
C LEU A 4 -11.75 -7.78 -12.79
N LEU A 5 -11.91 -7.02 -11.71
CA LEU A 5 -12.11 -7.57 -10.37
C LEU A 5 -13.35 -8.47 -10.30
N GLY A 6 -14.42 -8.12 -11.02
CA GLY A 6 -15.69 -8.87 -10.98
C GLY A 6 -16.32 -8.82 -9.59
N ASN A 7 -16.65 -9.99 -9.03
CA ASN A 7 -17.31 -10.11 -7.74
C ASN A 7 -16.36 -10.34 -6.55
N GLU A 8 -15.05 -10.42 -6.80
CA GLU A 8 -14.06 -10.65 -5.75
C GLU A 8 -13.96 -9.43 -4.83
N ARG A 9 -13.91 -9.71 -3.53
CA ARG A 9 -13.80 -8.68 -2.49
C ARG A 9 -12.65 -9.02 -1.57
N ARG A 10 -11.87 -8.00 -1.22
CA ARG A 10 -10.83 -8.14 -0.21
C ARG A 10 -11.47 -8.57 1.10
N THR A 11 -11.04 -9.70 1.64
CA THR A 11 -11.48 -10.16 2.96
C THR A 11 -10.49 -9.79 4.05
N HIS A 12 -9.20 -9.69 3.71
CA HIS A 12 -8.14 -9.33 4.65
C HIS A 12 -7.17 -8.33 4.02
N TYR A 13 -6.59 -7.48 4.85
CA TYR A 13 -5.38 -6.75 4.47
C TYR A 13 -4.15 -7.66 4.63
N CYS A 14 -3.11 -7.41 3.82
CA CYS A 14 -1.93 -8.25 3.72
C CYS A 14 -1.20 -8.42 5.06
N GLY A 15 -1.11 -7.36 5.87
CA GLY A 15 -0.43 -7.38 7.16
C GLY A 15 -1.30 -7.80 8.36
N GLU A 16 -2.57 -8.14 8.15
CA GLU A 16 -3.54 -8.35 9.24
C GLU A 16 -3.94 -9.81 9.45
N ILE A 17 -3.48 -10.72 8.59
CA ILE A 17 -3.78 -12.16 8.71
C ILE A 17 -2.99 -12.76 9.87
N LYS A 18 -3.66 -13.60 10.68
CA LYS A 18 -3.10 -14.22 11.88
C LYS A 18 -2.95 -15.74 11.73
N GLU A 19 -2.07 -16.33 12.55
CA GLU A 19 -1.83 -17.79 12.56
C GLU A 19 -3.07 -18.61 12.91
N ASN A 20 -3.96 -18.10 13.77
CA ASN A 20 -5.20 -18.79 14.13
C ASN A 20 -6.25 -18.82 12.99
N GLU A 21 -5.87 -18.35 11.80
CA GLU A 21 -6.69 -18.36 10.59
C GLU A 21 -6.18 -19.37 9.54
N ILE A 22 -5.15 -20.16 9.87
CA ILE A 22 -4.69 -21.27 9.03
C ILE A 22 -5.86 -22.20 8.67
N GLY A 23 -5.91 -22.62 7.42
CA GLY A 23 -6.98 -23.43 6.83
C GLY A 23 -8.18 -22.61 6.32
N LYS A 24 -8.28 -21.32 6.64
CA LYS A 24 -9.35 -20.45 6.12
C LYS A 24 -8.99 -19.89 4.75
N ARG A 25 -10.02 -19.51 3.99
CA ARG A 25 -9.89 -18.76 2.72
C ARG A 25 -9.61 -17.29 2.99
N ALA A 26 -8.69 -16.72 2.22
CA ALA A 26 -8.40 -15.29 2.22
C ALA A 26 -8.34 -14.75 0.79
N CYS A 27 -8.88 -13.56 0.58
CA CYS A 27 -8.73 -12.77 -0.63
C CYS A 27 -7.98 -11.47 -0.26
N VAL A 28 -6.77 -11.32 -0.77
CA VAL A 28 -5.89 -10.19 -0.53
C VAL A 28 -5.64 -9.43 -1.83
N MET A 29 -5.46 -8.12 -1.72
CA MET A 29 -5.22 -7.26 -2.88
C MET A 29 -4.16 -6.22 -2.55
N GLY A 30 -3.21 -6.02 -3.46
CA GLY A 30 -2.06 -5.17 -3.19
C GLY A 30 -1.09 -5.07 -4.35
N TRP A 31 0.11 -4.59 -4.06
CA TRP A 31 1.22 -4.44 -4.99
C TRP A 31 2.24 -5.55 -4.80
N VAL A 32 2.79 -6.07 -5.88
CA VAL A 32 3.94 -6.97 -5.81
C VAL A 32 5.14 -6.22 -5.28
N GLN A 33 5.61 -6.56 -4.08
CA GLN A 33 6.87 -6.05 -3.53
C GLN A 33 8.06 -6.70 -4.23
N LYS A 34 8.01 -8.03 -4.42
CA LYS A 34 9.00 -8.82 -5.14
C LYS A 34 8.46 -10.20 -5.48
N GLN A 35 8.98 -10.77 -6.56
CA GLN A 35 8.74 -12.14 -6.98
C GLN A 35 10.05 -12.93 -6.81
N ARG A 36 9.97 -14.14 -6.29
CA ARG A 36 11.07 -15.11 -6.23
C ARG A 36 10.63 -16.35 -6.99
N ASN A 37 11.37 -16.71 -8.03
CA ASN A 37 11.13 -17.92 -8.82
C ASN A 37 12.25 -18.93 -8.54
N LEU A 38 11.88 -20.11 -8.05
CA LEU A 38 12.77 -21.22 -7.72
C LEU A 38 12.58 -22.43 -8.66
N GLY A 39 11.99 -22.22 -9.84
CA GLY A 39 11.66 -23.29 -10.79
C GLY A 39 10.25 -23.81 -10.57
N SER A 40 10.11 -24.86 -9.75
CA SER A 40 8.80 -25.48 -9.43
C SER A 40 8.00 -24.73 -8.37
N LEU A 41 8.58 -23.68 -7.79
CA LEU A 41 8.01 -22.92 -6.68
C LEU A 41 8.19 -21.43 -6.95
N ILE A 42 7.10 -20.67 -6.89
CA ILE A 42 7.11 -19.22 -7.01
C ILE A 42 6.56 -18.63 -5.73
N PHE A 43 7.25 -17.60 -5.23
CA PHE A 43 6.77 -16.77 -4.14
C PHE A 43 6.60 -15.33 -4.59
N VAL A 44 5.48 -14.72 -4.21
CA VAL A 44 5.22 -13.31 -4.44
C VAL A 44 4.95 -12.65 -3.10
N ASP A 45 5.78 -11.68 -2.72
CA ASP A 45 5.48 -10.85 -1.55
C ASP A 45 4.48 -9.77 -1.99
N LEU A 46 3.24 -9.85 -1.50
CA LEU A 46 2.18 -8.89 -1.80
C LEU A 46 2.09 -7.87 -0.66
N ARG A 47 2.13 -6.58 -1.00
CA ARG A 47 2.14 -5.46 -0.08
C ARG A 47 0.86 -4.65 -0.18
N ASP A 48 0.32 -4.23 0.96
CA ASP A 48 -0.63 -3.11 1.03
C ASP A 48 -0.27 -2.15 2.18
N ARG A 49 -1.18 -1.25 2.56
CA ARG A 49 -0.94 -0.23 3.61
C ARG A 49 -0.68 -0.82 5.00
N THR A 50 -1.02 -2.08 5.24
CA THR A 50 -0.94 -2.73 6.56
C THR A 50 0.31 -3.59 6.70
N GLY A 51 0.92 -4.02 5.60
CA GLY A 51 2.09 -4.87 5.62
C GLY A 51 2.23 -5.74 4.37
N ILE A 52 2.94 -6.85 4.52
CA ILE A 52 3.25 -7.81 3.46
C ILE A 52 2.66 -9.16 3.82
N ILE A 53 2.18 -9.93 2.84
CA ILE A 53 1.88 -11.35 2.94
C ILE A 53 2.60 -12.10 1.82
N GLN A 54 3.09 -13.31 2.09
CA GLN A 54 3.66 -14.16 1.05
C GLN A 54 2.52 -14.93 0.35
N LEU A 55 2.50 -14.85 -0.98
CA LEU A 55 1.73 -15.72 -1.85
C LEU A 55 2.66 -16.85 -2.32
N ALA A 56 2.18 -18.09 -2.29
CA ALA A 56 2.93 -19.27 -2.68
C ALA A 56 2.21 -20.02 -3.81
N PHE A 57 2.99 -20.47 -4.79
CA PHE A 57 2.55 -21.22 -5.96
C PHE A 57 3.52 -22.37 -6.18
N ASP A 58 3.02 -23.60 -6.24
CA ASP A 58 3.82 -24.82 -6.35
C ASP A 58 3.21 -25.77 -7.40
N GLU A 59 3.72 -27.01 -7.47
CA GLU A 59 3.28 -28.03 -8.43
C GLU A 59 1.80 -28.41 -8.31
N TRP A 60 1.16 -28.11 -7.17
CA TRP A 60 -0.26 -28.36 -6.93
C TRP A 60 -1.15 -27.20 -7.37
N SER A 61 -0.57 -26.06 -7.74
CA SER A 61 -1.30 -24.92 -8.27
C SER A 61 -1.83 -25.21 -9.68
N ASP A 62 -3.01 -24.67 -10.01
CA ASP A 62 -3.50 -24.69 -11.39
C ASP A 62 -2.46 -24.06 -12.33
N ARG A 63 -2.22 -24.72 -13.46
CA ARG A 63 -1.20 -24.29 -14.43
C ARG A 63 -1.37 -22.84 -14.87
N SER A 64 -2.60 -22.40 -15.09
CA SER A 64 -2.90 -21.03 -15.50
C SER A 64 -2.55 -20.00 -14.41
N VAL A 65 -2.75 -20.36 -13.15
CA VAL A 65 -2.41 -19.53 -11.99
C VAL A 65 -0.90 -19.46 -11.81
N PHE A 66 -0.21 -20.61 -11.93
CA PHE A 66 1.25 -20.68 -11.85
C PHE A 66 1.92 -19.87 -12.97
N GLU A 67 1.43 -19.99 -14.22
CA GLU A 67 1.92 -19.20 -15.35
C GLU A 67 1.72 -17.70 -15.15
N LYS A 68 0.57 -17.26 -14.63
CA LYS A 68 0.37 -15.85 -14.25
C LYS A 68 1.39 -15.39 -13.21
N ALA A 69 1.60 -16.18 -12.15
CA ALA A 69 2.58 -15.89 -11.11
C ALA A 69 4.02 -15.84 -11.63
N PHE A 70 4.34 -16.54 -12.71
CA PHE A 70 5.64 -16.46 -13.38
C PHE A 70 5.86 -15.11 -14.10
N PHE A 71 4.80 -14.53 -14.66
CA PHE A 71 4.88 -13.27 -15.43
C PHE A 71 4.71 -12.00 -14.60
N VAL A 72 4.23 -12.08 -13.35
CA VAL A 72 4.12 -10.87 -12.51
C VAL A 72 5.49 -10.22 -12.29
N ARG A 73 5.49 -8.88 -12.21
CA ARG A 73 6.69 -8.07 -11.95
C ARG A 73 6.44 -7.14 -10.77
N SER A 74 7.51 -6.51 -10.30
CA SER A 74 7.46 -5.52 -9.22
C SER A 74 6.38 -4.46 -9.49
N GLU A 75 5.66 -4.07 -8.44
CA GLU A 75 4.58 -3.08 -8.43
C GLU A 75 3.34 -3.41 -9.29
N TYR A 76 3.22 -4.63 -9.83
CA TYR A 76 1.94 -5.10 -10.39
C TYR A 76 0.86 -5.06 -9.31
N VAL A 77 -0.37 -4.72 -9.70
CA VAL A 77 -1.54 -4.72 -8.80
C VAL A 77 -2.27 -6.04 -8.97
N LEU A 78 -2.38 -6.80 -7.89
CA LEU A 78 -2.94 -8.14 -7.89
C LEU A 78 -4.17 -8.25 -6.98
N ALA A 79 -5.07 -9.14 -7.35
CA ALA A 79 -6.01 -9.80 -6.43
C ALA A 79 -5.66 -11.28 -6.38
N ALA A 80 -5.45 -11.81 -5.18
CA ALA A 80 -5.13 -13.21 -4.97
C ALA A 80 -6.09 -13.81 -3.94
N GLU A 81 -6.69 -14.94 -4.28
CA GLU A 81 -7.53 -15.73 -3.39
C GLU A 81 -6.92 -17.11 -3.19
N GLY A 82 -6.98 -17.62 -1.96
CA GLY A 82 -6.44 -18.93 -1.64
C GLY A 82 -6.62 -19.31 -0.18
N ILE A 83 -5.88 -20.35 0.23
CA ILE A 83 -5.94 -20.90 1.59
C ILE A 83 -4.73 -20.43 2.39
N ILE A 84 -4.98 -19.95 3.61
CA ILE A 84 -3.91 -19.59 4.55
C ILE A 84 -3.25 -20.88 5.05
N ARG A 85 -1.92 -20.98 4.93
CA ARG A 85 -1.13 -22.10 5.44
C ARG A 85 0.09 -21.63 6.21
N GLU A 86 0.63 -22.51 7.05
CA GLU A 86 1.89 -22.27 7.74
C GLU A 86 3.05 -22.31 6.73
N ARG A 87 4.03 -21.41 6.92
CA ARG A 87 5.27 -21.42 6.13
C ARG A 87 6.19 -22.52 6.59
N SER A 88 6.78 -23.23 5.63
CA SER A 88 7.90 -24.15 5.88
C SER A 88 9.15 -23.41 6.40
N SER A 89 9.38 -22.19 5.90
CA SER A 89 10.47 -21.31 6.33
C SER A 89 9.92 -19.98 6.84
N LYS A 90 9.93 -19.82 8.17
CA LYS A 90 9.40 -18.66 8.89
C LYS A 90 10.30 -17.44 8.73
N ASN A 91 9.71 -16.26 8.60
CA ASN A 91 10.42 -14.98 8.45
C ASN A 91 10.15 -14.06 9.66
N PRO A 92 11.07 -13.95 10.63
CA PRO A 92 10.84 -13.17 11.85
C PRO A 92 10.74 -11.64 11.61
N ASN A 93 11.04 -11.16 10.40
CA ASN A 93 11.09 -9.73 10.10
C ASN A 93 9.73 -9.11 9.74
N ILE A 94 8.68 -9.92 9.55
CA ILE A 94 7.33 -9.42 9.22
C ILE A 94 6.26 -10.09 10.12
N PRO A 95 5.16 -9.38 10.45
CA PRO A 95 4.12 -9.94 11.33
C PRO A 95 3.46 -11.22 10.81
N THR A 96 3.30 -11.34 9.50
CA THR A 96 2.75 -12.51 8.80
C THR A 96 3.82 -13.56 8.48
N GLY A 97 4.99 -13.46 9.09
CA GLY A 97 6.19 -14.22 8.76
C GLY A 97 6.08 -15.73 8.97
N ASN A 98 5.06 -16.18 9.70
CA ASN A 98 4.82 -17.58 9.99
C ASN A 98 3.77 -18.20 9.05
N ILE A 99 3.11 -17.40 8.21
CA ILE A 99 2.02 -17.81 7.34
C ILE A 99 2.21 -17.34 5.90
N GLU A 100 1.56 -18.02 4.97
CA GLU A 100 1.47 -17.66 3.57
C GLU A 100 0.08 -18.03 3.02
N ILE A 101 -0.25 -17.54 1.83
CA ILE A 101 -1.45 -17.93 1.10
C ILE A 101 -1.03 -18.85 -0.03
N PHE A 102 -1.51 -20.10 0.00
CA PHE A 102 -1.49 -20.96 -1.18
C PHE A 102 -2.58 -20.50 -2.14
N VAL A 103 -2.16 -19.91 -3.26
CA VAL A 103 -3.07 -19.18 -4.15
C VAL A 103 -3.79 -20.14 -5.09
N GLU A 104 -5.12 -20.07 -5.07
CA GLU A 104 -6.01 -20.84 -5.95
C GLU A 104 -6.53 -20.00 -7.12
N SER A 105 -6.61 -18.68 -6.95
CA SER A 105 -7.00 -17.73 -8.00
C SER A 105 -6.10 -16.50 -7.96
N LEU A 106 -5.58 -16.11 -9.12
CA LEU A 106 -4.75 -14.92 -9.28
C LEU A 106 -5.27 -14.07 -10.44
N LYS A 107 -5.53 -12.80 -10.16
CA LYS A 107 -5.84 -11.78 -11.17
C LYS A 107 -4.83 -10.65 -11.14
N VAL A 108 -4.40 -10.26 -12.33
CA VAL A 108 -3.61 -9.05 -12.54
C VAL A 108 -4.57 -7.90 -12.84
N LEU A 109 -4.81 -7.05 -11.84
CA LEU A 109 -5.70 -5.89 -11.96
C LEU A 109 -5.05 -4.75 -12.74
N ALA A 110 -3.74 -4.60 -12.61
CA ALA A 110 -2.95 -3.67 -13.40
C ALA A 110 -1.49 -4.14 -13.50
N THR A 111 -0.91 -3.96 -14.68
CA THR A 111 0.54 -4.09 -14.88
C THR A 111 1.24 -2.80 -14.47
N ALA A 112 2.51 -2.88 -14.10
CA ALA A 112 3.35 -1.73 -13.81
C ALA A 112 4.64 -1.76 -14.63
N GLU A 113 5.10 -0.58 -15.04
CA GLU A 113 6.46 -0.41 -15.53
C GLU A 113 7.46 -0.53 -14.36
N THR A 114 8.72 -0.82 -14.69
CA THR A 114 9.79 -0.83 -13.69
C THR A 114 9.86 0.53 -13.00
N PRO A 115 9.74 0.58 -11.66
CA PRO A 115 9.83 1.84 -10.94
C PRO A 115 11.19 2.54 -11.16
N PRO A 116 11.23 3.89 -11.16
CA PRO A 116 12.48 4.64 -11.29
C PRO A 116 13.42 4.47 -10.09
N PHE A 117 12.92 3.93 -8.97
CA PHE A 117 13.68 3.50 -7.81
C PHE A 117 12.91 2.43 -7.04
N ASP A 118 13.63 1.63 -6.24
CA ASP A 118 13.02 0.58 -5.44
C ASP A 118 12.10 1.12 -4.34
N ILE A 119 10.92 0.50 -4.22
CA ILE A 119 9.95 0.80 -3.18
C ILE A 119 10.30 -0.01 -1.92
N VAL A 120 11.31 0.47 -1.21
CA VAL A 120 11.83 -0.12 0.03
C VAL A 120 12.03 0.95 1.09
N GLU A 121 12.02 0.54 2.36
CA GLU A 121 12.43 1.41 3.46
C GLU A 121 13.87 1.88 3.28
N ASN A 122 14.20 3.06 3.81
CA ASN A 122 15.54 3.63 3.72
C ASN A 122 16.09 3.69 2.27
N SER A 123 15.21 3.97 1.30
CA SER A 123 15.60 4.06 -0.12
C SER A 123 16.76 5.02 -0.32
N LYS A 124 17.76 4.57 -1.09
CA LYS A 124 18.97 5.33 -1.44
C LYS A 124 18.77 6.28 -2.62
N ALA A 125 17.56 6.34 -3.19
CA ALA A 125 17.24 7.27 -4.26
C ALA A 125 17.37 8.72 -3.79
N ASN A 126 17.95 9.58 -4.64
CA ASN A 126 18.10 10.99 -4.31
C ASN A 126 16.73 11.65 -4.11
N GLU A 127 16.70 12.74 -3.34
CA GLU A 127 15.45 13.40 -2.96
C GLU A 127 14.70 13.98 -4.16
N GLU A 128 15.40 14.58 -5.12
CA GLU A 128 14.79 15.16 -6.32
C GLU A 128 13.97 14.13 -7.10
N LEU A 129 14.52 12.93 -7.33
CA LEU A 129 13.85 11.83 -8.00
C LEU A 129 12.64 11.34 -7.19
N ARG A 130 12.79 11.25 -5.86
CA ARG A 130 11.70 10.87 -4.95
C ARG A 130 10.57 11.87 -4.94
N LEU A 131 10.85 13.18 -5.01
CA LEU A 131 9.85 14.22 -5.11
C LEU A 131 9.17 14.24 -6.49
N LYS A 132 9.93 14.02 -7.57
CA LYS A 132 9.39 13.89 -8.93
C LYS A 132 8.38 12.75 -9.03
N TYR A 133 8.69 11.60 -8.43
CA TYR A 133 7.81 10.43 -8.39
C TYR A 133 7.22 10.21 -6.99
N ARG A 134 6.76 11.29 -6.34
CA ARG A 134 6.29 11.24 -4.95
C ARG A 134 5.16 10.23 -4.74
N TYR A 135 4.31 10.01 -5.73
CA TYR A 135 3.25 9.00 -5.68
C TYR A 135 3.77 7.54 -5.53
N LEU A 136 4.99 7.26 -5.99
CA LEU A 136 5.68 5.99 -5.74
C LEU A 136 6.41 6.02 -4.41
N ASP A 137 7.11 7.11 -4.10
CA ASP A 137 7.85 7.26 -2.84
C ASP A 137 6.91 7.09 -1.62
N LEU A 138 5.69 7.65 -1.71
CA LEU A 138 4.66 7.51 -0.69
C LEU A 138 4.22 6.07 -0.43
N ARG A 139 4.54 5.09 -1.28
CA ARG A 139 4.22 3.66 -1.04
C ARG A 139 5.17 3.00 -0.06
N ARG A 140 6.32 3.60 0.25
CA ARG A 140 7.29 3.05 1.20
C ARG A 140 6.74 3.02 2.62
N ALA A 141 7.11 1.99 3.37
CA ALA A 141 6.60 1.76 4.71
C ALA A 141 6.97 2.88 5.70
N ASP A 142 8.15 3.47 5.59
CA ASP A 142 8.58 4.59 6.43
C ASP A 142 7.74 5.86 6.22
N LEU A 143 7.42 6.22 4.96
CA LEU A 143 6.53 7.34 4.66
C LEU A 143 5.07 7.05 5.01
N GLN A 144 4.59 5.83 4.77
CA GLN A 144 3.27 5.39 5.23
C GLN A 144 3.14 5.52 6.75
N LYS A 145 4.15 5.09 7.51
CA LYS A 145 4.19 5.22 8.98
C LYS A 145 4.11 6.69 9.41
N ASN A 146 4.85 7.58 8.76
CA ASN A 146 4.83 9.01 9.06
C ASN A 146 3.45 9.64 8.77
N LEU A 147 2.83 9.30 7.65
CA LEU A 147 1.50 9.80 7.29
C LEU A 147 0.40 9.27 8.22
N LEU A 148 0.43 7.98 8.55
CA LEU A 148 -0.50 7.39 9.52
C LEU A 148 -0.32 8.01 10.91
N PHE A 149 0.92 8.26 11.33
CA PHE A 149 1.20 8.94 12.60
C PHE A 149 0.63 10.36 12.60
N ARG A 150 0.88 11.14 11.55
CA ARG A 150 0.30 12.50 11.40
C ARG A 150 -1.22 12.46 11.47
N HIS A 151 -1.87 11.50 10.80
CA HIS A 151 -3.32 11.32 10.86
C HIS A 151 -3.80 11.05 12.29
N LYS A 152 -3.18 10.10 13.00
CA LYS A 152 -3.54 9.75 14.38
C LYS A 152 -3.36 10.92 15.33
N ALA A 153 -2.26 11.66 15.22
CA ALA A 153 -2.01 12.86 16.02
C ALA A 153 -3.09 13.93 15.75
N ALA A 154 -3.36 14.23 14.48
CA ALA A 154 -4.36 15.22 14.10
C ALA A 154 -5.78 14.82 14.53
N LYS A 155 -6.11 13.53 14.53
CA LYS A 155 -7.37 13.01 15.05
C LYS A 155 -7.45 13.19 16.57
N ALA A 156 -6.43 12.73 17.30
CA ALA A 156 -6.40 12.81 18.76
C ALA A 156 -6.48 14.26 19.26
N THR A 157 -5.81 15.20 18.59
CA THR A 157 -5.93 16.63 18.91
C THR A 157 -7.37 17.14 18.75
N ARG A 158 -8.03 16.78 17.65
CA ARG A 158 -9.42 17.21 17.39
C ARG A 158 -10.40 16.58 18.37
N ASP A 159 -10.27 15.28 18.62
CA ASP A 159 -11.11 14.55 19.57
C ASP A 159 -11.04 15.23 20.95
N TYR A 160 -9.83 15.53 21.44
CA TYR A 160 -9.62 16.20 22.72
C TYR A 160 -10.35 17.56 22.80
N PHE A 161 -10.19 18.43 21.81
CA PHE A 161 -10.84 19.74 21.83
C PHE A 161 -12.36 19.62 21.72
N ASN A 162 -12.86 18.73 20.87
CA ASN A 162 -14.29 18.46 20.73
C ASN A 162 -14.91 17.96 22.06
N GLU A 163 -14.25 17.03 22.74
CA GLU A 163 -14.68 16.51 24.05
C GLU A 163 -14.69 17.58 25.15
N ASN A 164 -13.90 18.65 25.00
CA ASN A 164 -13.83 19.79 25.92
C ASN A 164 -14.70 20.99 25.49
N GLY A 165 -15.65 20.79 24.56
CA GLY A 165 -16.62 21.80 24.16
C GLY A 165 -16.10 22.88 23.20
N PHE A 166 -14.92 22.69 22.60
CA PHE A 166 -14.47 23.55 21.51
C PHE A 166 -15.22 23.21 20.21
N ILE A 167 -15.37 24.21 19.36
CA ILE A 167 -16.01 24.09 18.05
C ILE A 167 -14.95 24.33 16.97
N GLU A 168 -14.85 23.43 16.00
CA GLU A 168 -13.98 23.62 14.83
C GLU A 168 -14.63 24.64 13.88
N ILE A 169 -13.97 25.79 13.67
CA ILE A 169 -14.44 26.88 12.80
C ILE A 169 -13.45 27.04 11.65
N GLU A 170 -13.90 26.76 10.44
CA GLU A 170 -13.12 27.02 9.22
C GLU A 170 -13.08 28.53 8.94
N THR A 171 -11.88 29.07 8.71
CA THR A 171 -11.68 30.49 8.40
C THR A 171 -11.32 30.69 6.92
N PRO A 172 -11.62 31.87 6.33
CA PRO A 172 -11.34 32.12 4.91
C PRO A 172 -9.84 32.06 4.58
N ILE A 173 -9.49 31.44 3.44
CA ILE A 173 -8.11 31.38 2.93
C ILE A 173 -7.73 32.64 2.16
N LEU A 174 -8.65 33.17 1.33
CA LEU A 174 -8.42 34.39 0.56
C LEU A 174 -8.80 35.61 1.42
N ILE A 175 -7.80 36.25 2.01
CA ILE A 175 -7.96 37.43 2.88
C ILE A 175 -7.24 38.65 2.32
N LYS A 176 -7.50 39.82 2.91
CA LYS A 176 -6.76 41.05 2.60
C LYS A 176 -5.32 40.94 3.10
N SER A 177 -4.35 41.26 2.26
CA SER A 177 -2.93 41.29 2.62
C SER A 177 -2.64 42.39 3.65
N THR A 178 -1.78 42.09 4.62
CA THR A 178 -1.37 43.01 5.70
C THR A 178 0.16 43.17 5.69
N PRO A 179 0.70 44.40 5.61
CA PRO A 179 2.12 44.64 5.35
C PRO A 179 3.04 44.46 6.57
N GLU A 180 2.49 44.26 7.77
CA GLU A 180 3.25 44.27 9.02
C GLU A 180 3.96 42.94 9.32
N GLY A 181 3.56 41.85 8.66
CA GLY A 181 3.99 40.49 8.95
C GLY A 181 4.93 39.88 7.91
N ALA A 182 4.92 38.55 7.85
CA ALA A 182 5.60 37.79 6.80
C ALA A 182 5.00 38.13 5.41
N ARG A 183 5.72 37.78 4.34
CA ARG A 183 5.23 38.01 2.97
C ARG A 183 4.03 37.12 2.67
N ASP A 184 2.95 37.74 2.21
CA ASP A 184 1.76 37.04 1.74
C ASP A 184 1.95 36.47 0.33
N TYR A 185 1.36 35.30 0.08
CA TYR A 185 1.13 34.82 -1.28
C TYR A 185 -0.05 35.57 -1.89
N LEU A 186 0.19 36.28 -2.99
CA LEU A 186 -0.84 37.07 -3.65
C LEU A 186 -1.61 36.25 -4.69
N VAL A 187 -2.94 36.32 -4.62
CA VAL A 187 -3.85 35.76 -5.62
C VAL A 187 -4.62 36.92 -6.26
N PRO A 188 -4.31 37.30 -7.51
CA PRO A 188 -4.94 38.46 -8.15
C PRO A 188 -6.44 38.20 -8.39
N SER A 189 -7.27 39.20 -8.08
CA SER A 189 -8.71 39.12 -8.35
C SER A 189 -9.02 39.56 -9.78
N ARG A 190 -9.81 38.76 -10.49
CA ARG A 190 -10.33 39.14 -11.81
C ARG A 190 -11.41 40.23 -11.73
N ILE A 191 -12.18 40.25 -10.65
CA ILE A 191 -13.36 41.12 -10.48
C ILE A 191 -12.96 42.48 -9.90
N HIS A 192 -12.10 42.46 -8.89
CA HIS A 192 -11.60 43.66 -8.25
C HIS A 192 -10.22 43.97 -8.82
N LYS A 193 -10.18 44.92 -9.77
CA LYS A 193 -9.00 45.19 -10.60
C LYS A 193 -7.79 45.80 -9.87
N GLY A 194 -7.88 46.05 -8.56
CA GLY A 194 -6.84 46.73 -7.79
C GLY A 194 -6.87 48.23 -8.06
#